data_AF-A0A3R7H1Z1-F1
#
_entry.id   AF-A0A3R7H1Z1-F1
#
_cell.length_a   1.000
_cell.length_b   1.000
_cell.length_c   1.000
_cell.angle_alpha   90.00
_cell.angle_beta   90.00
_cell.angle_gamma   90.00
#
_symmetry.space_group_name_H-M   'P 1'
#
loop_
_entity.id
_entity.type
_entity.pdbx_description
1 polymer ?
#
loop_
_entity_poly.entity_id
_entity_poly.type
_entity_poly.pdbx_seq_one_letter_code
_entity_poly.pdbx_strand_id
1 'polypeptide(L)'
;MKAIDEGIAARIPWNKGRLTGQKPPLKLREIWAIRIRLQLSARVRDLAMFNLAIDSKLRACDLTKLRVCDVCHGYAVASRTTIMQQKTQRPVQFEITEQTSDSIGTWIKAAMLTPPDFLFPSRLHESPHISTRQYSRLTTPPS
;
A
#
# COMPACT_ATOMS: atom_id res chain seq x y z
N MET A 1 -33.68 30.52 21.04
CA MET A 1 -33.75 30.34 19.57
C MET A 1 -32.80 29.22 19.16
N LYS A 2 -33.20 28.46 18.14
CA LYS A 2 -32.81 27.10 17.70
C LYS A 2 -31.33 26.66 17.79
N ALA A 3 -31.20 25.38 18.14
CA ALA A 3 -30.02 24.52 18.02
C ALA A 3 -29.56 24.31 16.57
N ILE A 4 -28.28 24.00 16.37
CA ILE A 4 -27.81 22.99 15.41
C ILE A 4 -26.52 22.34 15.93
N ASP A 5 -26.75 21.18 16.57
CA ASP A 5 -25.85 20.04 16.62
C ASP A 5 -25.66 19.52 15.17
N GLU A 6 -24.50 19.75 14.56
CA GLU A 6 -24.17 19.14 13.27
C GLU A 6 -23.08 18.08 13.48
N GLY A 7 -23.57 16.91 13.85
CA GLY A 7 -22.81 15.68 13.99
C GLY A 7 -22.01 15.39 12.74
N ILE A 8 -20.68 15.33 12.92
CA ILE A 8 -19.75 14.68 12.02
C ILE A 8 -20.36 13.33 11.67
N ALA A 9 -20.83 13.17 10.43
CA ALA A 9 -21.33 11.90 9.92
C ALA A 9 -20.19 10.88 10.07
N ALA A 10 -20.23 10.14 11.18
CA ALA A 10 -19.21 9.17 11.52
C ALA A 10 -19.12 8.22 10.33
N ARG A 11 -17.96 8.19 9.63
CA ARG A 11 -17.73 7.28 8.51
C ARG A 11 -18.05 5.89 9.00
N ILE A 12 -19.24 5.41 8.68
CA ILE A 12 -19.69 4.09 9.05
C ILE A 12 -18.72 3.15 8.33
N PRO A 13 -17.91 2.38 9.07
CA PRO A 13 -17.05 1.40 8.43
C PRO A 13 -17.92 0.52 7.54
N TRP A 14 -17.47 0.19 6.33
CA TRP A 14 -18.22 -0.65 5.37
C TRP A 14 -18.65 -2.01 5.96
N ASN A 15 -18.03 -2.39 7.09
CA ASN A 15 -18.26 -3.59 7.87
C ASN A 15 -18.94 -3.33 9.23
N LYS A 16 -19.51 -2.14 9.50
CA LYS A 16 -20.21 -1.87 10.78
C LYS A 16 -21.34 -2.89 10.98
N GLY A 17 -21.30 -3.62 12.09
CA GLY A 17 -22.27 -4.69 12.39
C GLY A 17 -22.01 -6.03 11.70
N ARG A 18 -20.98 -6.15 10.84
CA ARG A 18 -20.53 -7.43 10.29
C ARG A 18 -19.36 -7.95 11.12
N LEU A 19 -19.58 -9.03 11.86
CA LEU A 19 -18.51 -9.90 12.35
C LEU A 19 -17.83 -10.54 11.14
N THR A 20 -16.90 -9.82 10.51
CA THR A 20 -15.99 -10.42 9.56
C THR A 20 -15.07 -11.32 10.38
N GLY A 21 -15.40 -12.60 10.45
CA GLY A 21 -14.53 -13.62 11.06
C GLY A 21 -13.15 -13.63 10.40
N GLN A 22 -12.25 -14.47 10.90
CA GLN A 22 -10.95 -14.65 10.26
C GLN A 22 -11.16 -15.02 8.79
N LYS A 23 -10.67 -14.16 7.88
CA LYS A 23 -10.65 -14.50 6.45
C LYS A 23 -9.70 -15.68 6.29
N PRO A 24 -10.10 -16.73 5.55
CA PRO A 24 -9.22 -17.86 5.31
C PRO A 24 -7.94 -17.38 4.60
N PRO A 25 -6.78 -18.00 4.86
CA PRO A 25 -5.56 -17.69 4.13
C PRO A 25 -5.77 -17.97 2.63
N LEU A 26 -5.13 -17.15 1.78
CA LEU A 26 -5.18 -17.33 0.34
C LEU A 26 -4.58 -18.69 -0.05
N LYS A 27 -5.26 -19.42 -0.92
CA LYS A 27 -4.74 -20.67 -1.48
C LYS A 27 -3.65 -20.38 -2.50
N LEU A 28 -2.70 -21.30 -2.68
CA LEU A 28 -1.59 -21.13 -3.64
C LEU A 28 -2.09 -20.84 -5.06
N ARG A 29 -3.18 -21.52 -5.49
CA ARG A 29 -3.83 -21.28 -6.79
C ARG A 29 -4.38 -19.86 -6.92
N GLU A 30 -4.89 -19.28 -5.84
CA GLU A 30 -5.43 -17.90 -5.83
C GLU A 30 -4.29 -16.89 -5.91
N ILE A 31 -3.19 -17.13 -5.19
CA ILE A 31 -1.98 -16.29 -5.26
C ILE A 31 -1.46 -16.27 -6.70
N TRP A 32 -1.36 -17.43 -7.34
CA TRP A 32 -0.91 -17.54 -8.72
C TRP A 32 -1.86 -16.82 -9.69
N ALA A 33 -3.17 -17.02 -9.55
CA ALA A 33 -4.16 -16.35 -10.38
C ALA A 33 -4.10 -14.81 -10.25
N ILE A 34 -3.94 -14.29 -9.03
CA ILE A 34 -3.77 -12.84 -8.79
C ILE A 34 -2.48 -12.34 -9.46
N ARG A 35 -1.36 -13.06 -9.26
CA ARG A 35 -0.06 -12.69 -9.82
C ARG A 35 -0.11 -12.61 -11.35
N ILE A 36 -0.64 -13.65 -12.01
CA ILE A 36 -0.77 -13.68 -13.47
C ILE A 36 -1.64 -12.52 -13.97
N ARG A 37 -2.77 -12.24 -13.31
CA ARG A 37 -3.63 -11.11 -13.69
C ARG A 37 -2.91 -9.76 -13.58
N LEU A 38 -2.11 -9.56 -12.53
CA LEU A 38 -1.33 -8.34 -12.34
C LEU A 38 -0.22 -8.19 -13.41
N GLN A 39 0.44 -9.29 -13.76
CA GLN A 39 1.44 -9.34 -14.83
C GLN A 39 0.83 -9.01 -16.20
N LEU A 40 -0.28 -9.67 -16.57
CA LEU A 40 -0.98 -9.43 -17.84
C LEU A 40 -1.52 -8.00 -17.95
N SER A 41 -1.91 -7.40 -16.82
CA SER A 41 -2.40 -6.01 -16.78
C SER A 41 -1.28 -4.97 -16.69
N ALA A 42 -0.01 -5.39 -16.77
CA ALA A 42 1.18 -4.53 -16.63
C ALA A 42 1.14 -3.61 -15.38
N ARG A 43 0.51 -4.05 -14.29
CA ARG A 43 0.40 -3.26 -13.05
C ARG A 43 1.65 -3.44 -12.20
N VAL A 44 2.78 -2.88 -12.66
CA VAL A 44 4.12 -3.06 -12.07
C VAL A 44 4.14 -2.79 -10.56
N ARG A 45 3.56 -1.67 -10.12
CA ARG A 45 3.51 -1.31 -8.70
C ARG A 45 2.73 -2.33 -7.86
N ASP A 46 1.54 -2.68 -8.34
CA ASP A 46 0.62 -3.53 -7.59
C ASP A 46 1.18 -4.97 -7.54
N LEU A 47 1.89 -5.41 -8.59
CA LEU A 47 2.63 -6.66 -8.63
C LEU A 47 3.77 -6.69 -7.61
N ALA A 48 4.61 -5.65 -7.58
CA ALA A 48 5.73 -5.54 -6.62
C ALA A 48 5.22 -5.52 -5.17
N MET A 49 4.16 -4.76 -4.90
CA MET A 49 3.52 -4.71 -3.59
C MET A 49 2.92 -6.05 -3.18
N PHE A 50 2.24 -6.73 -4.11
CA PHE A 50 1.64 -8.04 -3.85
C PHE A 50 2.71 -9.09 -3.54
N ASN A 51 3.75 -9.18 -4.36
CA ASN A 51 4.85 -10.13 -4.16
C ASN A 51 5.54 -9.90 -2.80
N LEU A 52 5.87 -8.65 -2.47
CA LEU A 52 6.50 -8.32 -1.19
C LEU A 52 5.59 -8.60 0.01
N ALA A 53 4.27 -8.38 -0.12
CA ALA A 53 3.33 -8.69 0.95
C ALA A 53 3.25 -10.19 1.26
N ILE A 54 3.34 -11.04 0.23
CA ILE A 54 3.35 -12.51 0.39
C ILE A 54 4.63 -12.97 1.09
N ASP A 55 5.79 -12.49 0.65
CA ASP A 55 7.09 -12.90 1.18
C ASP A 55 7.30 -12.41 2.62
N SER A 56 6.95 -11.15 2.90
CA SER A 56 7.22 -10.50 4.18
C SER A 56 6.18 -10.77 5.27
N LYS A 57 4.94 -11.10 4.87
CA LYS A 57 3.77 -11.22 5.76
C LYS A 57 3.58 -10.01 6.69
N LEU A 58 4.08 -8.84 6.27
CA LEU A 58 3.95 -7.61 7.04
C LEU A 58 2.51 -7.14 7.08
N ARG A 59 2.18 -6.36 8.11
CA ARG A 59 0.90 -5.65 8.13
C ARG A 59 0.92 -4.57 7.06
N ALA A 60 -0.26 -4.28 6.49
CA ALA A 60 -0.39 -3.27 5.44
C ALA A 60 0.23 -1.93 5.84
N CYS A 61 0.05 -1.49 7.10
CA CYS A 61 0.63 -0.24 7.60
C CYS A 61 2.16 -0.24 7.65
N ASP A 62 2.78 -1.39 7.94
CA ASP A 62 4.24 -1.54 7.96
C ASP A 62 4.76 -1.53 6.52
N LEU A 63 4.10 -2.27 5.61
CA LEU A 63 4.45 -2.34 4.18
C LEU A 63 4.41 -0.96 3.51
N THR A 64 3.40 -0.15 3.79
CA THR A 64 3.25 1.19 3.18
C THR A 64 4.29 2.20 3.64
N LYS A 65 5.00 1.92 4.74
CA LYS A 65 6.02 2.81 5.30
C LYS A 65 7.44 2.38 4.97
N LEU A 66 7.61 1.24 4.29
CA LEU A 66 8.91 0.80 3.79
C LEU A 66 9.51 1.83 2.86
N ARG A 67 10.82 2.04 3.00
CA ARG A 67 11.64 2.84 2.11
C ARG A 67 12.45 1.94 1.19
N VAL A 68 12.98 2.53 0.12
CA VAL A 68 13.86 1.80 -0.80
C VAL A 68 15.11 1.30 -0.06
N CYS A 69 15.70 2.11 0.82
CA CYS A 69 16.86 1.71 1.63
C CYS A 69 16.60 0.53 2.57
N ASP A 70 15.34 0.23 2.90
CA ASP A 70 15.00 -0.90 3.77
C ASP A 70 15.08 -2.24 3.02
N VAL A 71 14.96 -2.22 1.69
CA VAL A 71 14.92 -3.43 0.85
C VAL A 71 16.07 -3.49 -0.18
N CYS A 72 16.75 -2.37 -0.44
CA CYS A 72 17.83 -2.28 -1.41
C CYS A 72 19.14 -1.84 -0.77
N HIS A 73 20.23 -2.46 -1.21
CA HIS A 73 21.60 -2.02 -0.91
C HIS A 73 22.24 -1.57 -2.23
N GLY A 74 22.47 -0.25 -2.37
CA GLY A 74 22.93 0.33 -3.63
C GLY A 74 21.93 0.12 -4.76
N TYR A 75 22.34 -0.59 -5.81
CA TYR A 75 21.52 -0.88 -6.99
C TYR A 75 20.80 -2.25 -6.95
N ALA A 76 21.01 -3.04 -5.90
CA ALA A 76 20.47 -4.40 -5.79
C ALA A 76 19.44 -4.51 -4.67
N VAL A 77 18.37 -5.26 -4.92
CA VAL A 77 17.41 -5.66 -3.87
C VAL A 77 18.09 -6.73 -3.00
N ALA A 78 18.00 -6.58 -1.68
CA ALA A 78 18.55 -7.52 -0.73
C ALA A 78 17.80 -8.86 -0.81
N SER A 79 18.50 -9.99 -0.71
CA SER A 79 17.86 -11.30 -0.59
C SER A 79 17.16 -11.49 0.76
N ARG A 80 17.55 -10.72 1.77
CA ARG A 80 16.97 -10.74 3.11
C ARG A 80 16.95 -9.33 3.69
N THR A 81 15.86 -8.97 4.35
CA THR A 81 15.70 -7.67 5.02
C THR A 81 15.11 -7.87 6.42
N THR A 82 15.38 -6.92 7.30
CA THR A 82 14.89 -6.88 8.68
C THR A 82 14.16 -5.57 8.91
N ILE A 83 12.86 -5.65 9.21
CA ILE A 83 11.98 -4.48 9.40
C ILE A 83 11.45 -4.46 10.83
N MET A 84 11.51 -3.30 11.48
CA MET A 84 10.91 -3.11 12.80
C MET A 84 9.39 -2.98 12.67
N GLN A 85 8.62 -3.93 13.21
CA GLN A 85 7.16 -3.84 13.22
C GLN A 85 6.70 -2.76 14.20
N GLN A 86 5.81 -1.86 13.76
CA GLN A 86 5.44 -0.70 14.57
C GLN A 86 4.64 -1.05 15.82
N LYS A 87 3.71 -2.00 15.69
CA LYS A 87 2.81 -2.38 16.78
C LYS A 87 3.54 -3.09 17.92
N THR A 88 4.52 -3.91 17.59
CA THR A 88 5.19 -4.80 18.55
C THR A 88 6.61 -4.35 18.87
N GLN A 89 7.17 -3.39 18.13
CA GLN A 89 8.58 -2.97 18.22
C GLN A 89 9.53 -4.17 18.15
N ARG A 90 9.19 -5.16 17.32
CA ARG A 90 10.00 -6.37 17.11
C ARG A 90 10.58 -6.36 15.70
N PRO A 91 11.88 -6.65 15.55
CA PRO A 91 12.46 -6.85 14.24
C PRO A 91 11.86 -8.12 13.63
N VAL A 92 11.40 -8.01 12.39
CA VAL A 92 10.94 -9.14 11.59
C VAL A 92 11.85 -9.24 10.38
N GLN A 93 12.56 -10.36 10.34
CA GLN A 93 13.40 -10.71 9.23
C GLN A 93 12.63 -11.60 8.25
N PHE A 94 12.72 -11.31 6.97
CA PHE A 94 12.12 -12.12 5.91
C PHE A 94 13.01 -12.16 4.68
N GLU A 95 12.80 -13.20 3.88
CA GLU A 95 13.51 -13.41 2.61
C GLU A 95 12.72 -12.78 1.47
N ILE A 96 13.43 -12.16 0.55
CA ILE A 96 12.89 -11.62 -0.70
C ILE A 96 13.20 -12.63 -1.79
N THR A 97 12.17 -13.25 -2.35
CA THR A 97 12.37 -14.19 -3.47
C THR A 97 12.90 -13.46 -4.71
N GLU A 98 13.58 -14.19 -5.60
CA GLU A 98 14.10 -13.63 -6.87
C GLU A 98 12.99 -12.93 -7.67
N GLN A 99 11.81 -13.56 -7.74
CA GLN A 99 10.65 -12.97 -8.40
C GLN A 99 10.19 -11.65 -7.76
N THR A 100 10.22 -11.56 -6.43
CA THR A 100 9.91 -10.32 -5.72
C THR A 100 10.98 -9.27 -5.99
N SER A 101 12.26 -9.64 -5.93
CA SER A 101 13.39 -8.77 -6.26
C SER A 101 13.25 -8.16 -7.65
N ASP A 102 12.97 -8.96 -8.68
CA ASP A 102 12.78 -8.47 -10.05
C ASP A 102 11.61 -7.49 -10.16
N SER A 103 10.48 -7.81 -9.52
CA SER A 103 9.31 -6.95 -9.53
C SER A 103 9.56 -5.61 -8.80
N ILE A 104 10.29 -5.63 -7.68
CA ILE A 104 10.70 -4.44 -6.94
C ILE A 104 11.69 -3.61 -7.77
N GLY A 105 12.71 -4.23 -8.36
CA GLY A 105 13.68 -3.54 -9.20
C GLY A 105 13.03 -2.88 -10.42
N THR A 106 12.09 -3.57 -11.06
CA THR A 106 11.29 -3.01 -12.16
C THR A 106 10.47 -1.81 -11.70
N TRP A 107 9.84 -1.90 -10.53
CA TRP A 107 9.06 -0.80 -9.95
C TRP A 107 9.93 0.42 -9.60
N ILE A 108 11.05 0.21 -8.90
CA ILE A 108 11.98 1.29 -8.53
C ILE A 108 12.48 2.04 -9.77
N LYS A 109 12.85 1.30 -10.83
CA LYS A 109 13.26 1.89 -12.11
C LYS A 109 12.11 2.67 -12.76
N ALA A 110 10.91 2.09 -12.82
CA ALA A 110 9.75 2.73 -13.45
C ALA A 110 9.28 4.00 -12.73
N ALA A 111 9.39 4.03 -11.39
CA ALA A 111 9.00 5.16 -10.57
C ALA A 111 10.15 6.12 -10.25
N MET A 112 11.37 5.83 -10.73
CA MET A 112 12.59 6.60 -10.48
C MET A 112 12.84 6.89 -8.99
N LEU A 113 12.61 5.88 -8.13
CA LEU A 113 12.75 6.04 -6.68
C LEU A 113 14.21 6.06 -6.24
N THR A 114 14.50 6.89 -5.25
CA THR A 114 15.80 6.98 -4.58
C THR A 114 15.78 6.27 -3.23
N PRO A 115 16.93 5.91 -2.63
CA PRO A 115 16.99 5.23 -1.33
C PRO A 115 16.13 5.82 -0.19
N PRO A 116 16.06 7.16 0.01
CA PRO A 116 15.24 7.73 1.07
C PRO A 116 13.72 7.71 0.79
N ASP A 117 13.31 7.47 -0.46
CA ASP A 117 11.90 7.49 -0.83
C ASP A 117 11.15 6.28 -0.26
N PHE A 118 9.86 6.48 -0.04
CA PHE A 118 8.95 5.37 0.23
C PHE A 118 8.96 4.40 -0.96
N LEU A 119 9.04 3.11 -0.67
CA LEU A 119 9.02 2.06 -1.69
C LEU A 119 7.71 2.07 -2.47
N PHE A 120 6.59 2.42 -1.82
CA PHE A 120 5.28 2.55 -2.46
C PHE A 120 4.65 3.91 -2.13
N PRO A 121 5.04 4.99 -2.84
CA PRO A 121 4.45 6.30 -2.62
C PRO A 121 2.95 6.28 -2.95
N SER A 122 2.19 7.06 -2.18
CA SER A 122 0.76 7.24 -2.40
C SER A 122 0.50 7.91 -3.74
N ARG A 123 -0.56 7.50 -4.45
CA ARG A 123 -1.04 8.20 -5.65
C ARG A 123 -1.61 9.60 -5.35
N LEU A 124 -1.84 9.91 -4.08
CA LEU A 124 -2.56 11.11 -3.63
C LEU A 124 -1.65 12.32 -3.36
N HIS A 125 -0.37 12.27 -3.73
CA HIS A 125 0.57 13.37 -3.44
C HIS A 125 0.53 14.55 -4.42
N GLU A 126 -0.47 14.64 -5.30
CA GLU A 126 -0.87 15.92 -5.90
C GLU A 126 -2.01 16.54 -5.08
N SER A 127 -1.73 16.96 -3.84
CA SER A 127 -2.24 18.24 -3.30
C SER A 127 -1.88 18.43 -1.82
N PRO A 128 -1.24 19.57 -1.47
CA PRO A 128 -1.13 20.06 -0.10
C PRO A 128 -2.40 20.76 0.42
N HIS A 129 -3.41 21.00 -0.43
CA HIS A 129 -4.63 21.76 -0.11
C HIS A 129 -5.86 21.16 -0.81
N ILE A 130 -7.07 21.49 -0.32
CA ILE A 130 -8.33 21.11 -0.98
C ILE A 130 -8.28 21.47 -2.48
N SER A 131 -8.61 20.52 -3.35
CA SER A 131 -8.61 20.81 -4.79
C SER A 131 -9.66 21.88 -5.10
N THR A 132 -9.32 22.89 -5.91
CA THR A 132 -10.24 23.95 -6.33
C THR A 132 -11.51 23.39 -6.99
N ARG A 133 -11.47 22.16 -7.51
CA ARG A 133 -12.60 21.42 -8.08
C ARG A 133 -13.55 20.82 -7.02
N GLN A 134 -13.05 20.48 -5.83
CA GLN A 134 -13.89 20.17 -4.67
C GLN A 134 -14.50 21.45 -4.08
N TYR A 135 -13.76 22.56 -4.08
CA TYR A 135 -14.27 23.87 -3.64
C TYR A 135 -15.35 24.42 -4.59
N SER A 136 -15.14 24.36 -5.90
CA SER A 136 -16.13 24.82 -6.89
C SER A 136 -17.42 24.01 -6.90
N ARG A 137 -17.39 22.74 -6.49
CA ARG A 137 -18.60 21.93 -6.27
C ARG A 137 -19.35 22.30 -4.99
N LEU A 138 -18.66 22.87 -4.00
CA LEU A 138 -19.27 23.39 -2.77
C LEU A 138 -19.94 24.76 -2.98
N THR A 139 -19.44 25.57 -3.92
CA THR A 139 -19.95 26.92 -4.15
C THR A 139 -20.90 27.06 -5.33
N THR A 140 -21.12 26.01 -6.13
CA THR A 140 -21.96 26.08 -7.34
C THR A 140 -23.02 24.97 -7.31
N PRO A 141 -24.32 25.30 -7.17
CA PRO A 141 -25.38 24.30 -7.26
C PRO A 141 -25.52 23.78 -8.70
N PRO A 142 -25.97 22.53 -8.90
CA PRO A 142 -26.22 21.98 -10.23
C PRO A 142 -27.40 22.73 -10.88
N SER A 143 -27.18 23.22 -12.11
CA SER A 143 -28.23 23.73 -13.01
C SER A 143 -29.13 22.61 -13.51
#